data_AF-A0AA44XX25-F1
#
_entry.id   AF-A0AA44XX25-F1
#
_cell.length_a   1.000
_cell.length_b   1.000
_cell.length_c   1.000
_cell.angle_alpha   90.00
_cell.angle_beta   90.00
_cell.angle_gamma   90.00
#
_symmetry.space_group_name_H-M   'P 1'
#
loop_
_entity.id
_entity.type
_entity.pdbx_description
1 polymer ?
#
loop_
_entity_poly.entity_id
_entity_poly.type
_entity_poly.pdbx_seq_one_letter_code
_entity_poly.pdbx_strand_id
1 'polypeptide(L)'
;MTTELQDLQAQLRDLNIRLADVKKDEKQAYLAGVQERIALYGITEDELLRAAGLRKARKPRAQAKYYDPSSGKQWSGFGPRPKWLGGKNLDDYLIERAAKPWWPGEDA
;
A
#
# COMPACT_ATOMS: atom_id res chain seq x y z
N MET A 1 17.94 -54.09 23.32
CA MET A 1 16.63 -53.40 23.39
C MET A 1 16.78 -51.88 23.44
N THR A 2 17.75 -51.30 24.14
CA THR A 2 18.04 -49.85 24.09
C THR A 2 18.73 -49.38 22.80
N THR A 3 19.41 -50.29 22.10
CA THR A 3 20.11 -50.02 20.83
C THR A 3 19.15 -49.63 19.70
N GLU A 4 18.02 -50.34 19.57
CA GLU A 4 17.03 -50.07 18.52
C GLU A 4 16.39 -48.67 18.65
N LEU A 5 16.13 -48.22 19.90
CA LEU A 5 15.67 -46.86 20.14
C LEU A 5 16.72 -45.82 19.71
N GLN A 6 17.99 -46.05 20.04
CA GLN A 6 19.10 -45.15 19.68
C GLN A 6 19.32 -45.09 18.16
N ASP A 7 19.21 -46.23 17.47
CA ASP A 7 19.31 -46.31 16.02
C ASP A 7 18.16 -45.56 15.33
N LEU A 8 16.93 -45.72 15.82
CA LEU A 8 15.78 -44.98 15.31
C LEU A 8 15.92 -43.46 15.54
N GLN A 9 16.48 -43.05 16.68
CA GLN A 9 16.78 -41.63 16.95
C GLN A 9 17.83 -41.07 16.00
N ALA A 10 18.89 -41.83 15.70
CA ALA A 10 19.91 -41.43 14.74
C ALA A 10 19.30 -41.28 13.33
N GLN A 11 18.51 -42.25 12.88
CA GLN A 11 17.81 -42.19 11.59
C GLN A 11 16.87 -40.98 11.49
N LEU A 12 16.14 -40.66 12.55
CA LEU A 12 15.26 -39.49 12.59
C LEU A 12 16.06 -38.18 12.49
N ARG A 13 17.24 -38.11 13.12
CA ARG A 13 18.13 -36.95 13.01
C ARG A 13 18.63 -36.78 11.57
N ASP A 14 19.14 -37.85 10.97
CA ASP A 14 19.63 -37.84 9.59
C ASP A 14 18.51 -37.47 8.59
N LEU A 15 17.31 -38.01 8.78
CA LEU A 15 16.15 -37.68 7.95
C LEU A 15 15.78 -36.20 8.06
N ASN A 16 15.79 -35.64 9.27
CA ASN A 16 15.50 -34.22 9.48
C ASN A 16 16.53 -33.30 8.83
N ILE A 17 17.82 -33.65 8.87
CA ILE A 17 18.89 -32.91 8.19
C ILE A 17 18.62 -32.91 6.69
N ARG A 18 18.39 -34.10 6.10
CA ARG A 18 18.09 -34.24 4.67
C ARG A 18 16.84 -33.47 4.28
N LEU A 19 15.80 -33.49 5.09
CA LEU A 19 14.57 -32.75 4.84
C LEU A 19 14.82 -31.24 4.81
N ALA A 20 15.64 -30.73 5.73
CA ALA A 20 16.01 -29.32 5.75
C ALA A 20 16.82 -28.92 4.50
N ASP A 21 17.78 -29.76 4.09
CA ASP A 21 18.61 -29.53 2.91
C ASP A 21 17.76 -29.55 1.63
N VAL A 22 16.94 -30.58 1.42
CA VAL A 22 16.06 -30.67 0.25
C VAL A 22 15.10 -29.48 0.19
N LYS A 23 14.48 -29.11 1.32
CA LYS A 23 13.59 -27.95 1.38
C LYS A 23 14.30 -26.65 1.01
N LYS A 24 15.57 -26.50 1.43
CA LYS A 24 16.39 -25.33 1.09
C LYS A 24 16.69 -25.31 -0.41
N ASP A 25 17.10 -26.43 -0.97
CA ASP A 25 17.46 -26.56 -2.38
C ASP A 25 16.23 -26.34 -3.28
N GLU A 26 15.10 -26.96 -2.95
CA GLU A 26 13.83 -26.73 -3.64
C GLU A 26 13.43 -25.26 -3.59
N LYS A 27 13.48 -24.63 -2.40
CA LYS A 27 13.19 -23.20 -2.26
C LYS A 27 14.11 -22.36 -3.13
N GLN A 28 15.40 -22.67 -3.20
CA GLN A 28 16.34 -21.95 -4.06
C GLN A 28 16.01 -22.12 -5.54
N ALA A 29 15.66 -23.33 -5.98
CA ALA A 29 15.23 -23.58 -7.36
C ALA A 29 13.97 -22.78 -7.74
N TYR A 30 12.98 -22.74 -6.85
CA TYR A 30 11.78 -21.91 -7.07
C TYR A 30 12.10 -20.41 -7.14
N LEU A 31 12.99 -19.93 -6.26
CA LEU A 31 13.42 -18.52 -6.27
C LEU A 31 14.17 -18.18 -7.57
N ALA A 32 15.03 -19.06 -8.08
CA ALA A 32 15.69 -18.87 -9.37
C ALA A 32 14.67 -18.76 -10.50
N GLY A 33 13.68 -19.65 -10.56
CA GLY A 33 12.61 -19.57 -11.56
C GLY A 33 11.71 -18.34 -11.41
N VAL A 34 11.55 -17.79 -10.20
CA VAL A 34 10.86 -16.49 -10.00
C VAL A 34 11.73 -15.33 -10.51
N GLN A 35 13.04 -15.35 -10.25
CA GLN A 35 13.97 -14.33 -10.75
C GLN A 35 14.01 -14.29 -12.28
N GLU A 36 14.02 -15.44 -12.94
CA GLU A 36 13.94 -15.52 -14.40
C GLU A 36 12.65 -14.88 -14.94
N ARG A 37 11.51 -15.16 -14.32
CA ARG A 37 10.21 -14.57 -14.69
C ARG A 37 10.18 -13.06 -14.45
N ILE A 38 10.77 -12.60 -13.33
CA ILE A 38 10.93 -11.17 -13.04
C ILE A 38 11.74 -10.48 -14.14
N ALA A 39 12.86 -11.07 -14.55
CA ALA A 39 13.70 -10.51 -15.61
C ALA A 39 13.01 -10.54 -16.98
N LEU A 40 12.37 -11.66 -17.34
CA LEU A 40 11.72 -11.84 -18.65
C LEU A 40 10.60 -10.83 -18.91
N TYR A 41 9.78 -10.55 -17.91
CA TYR A 41 8.63 -9.65 -18.05
C TYR A 41 8.90 -8.24 -17.51
N GLY A 42 10.10 -7.96 -17.00
CA GLY A 42 10.45 -6.67 -16.40
C GLY A 42 9.61 -6.34 -15.16
N ILE A 43 9.26 -7.35 -14.36
CA ILE A 43 8.42 -7.17 -13.17
C ILE A 43 9.18 -6.32 -12.16
N THR A 44 8.57 -5.23 -11.72
CA THR A 44 9.17 -4.36 -10.70
C THR A 44 8.95 -4.92 -9.29
N GLU A 45 9.80 -4.51 -8.34
CA GLU A 45 9.62 -4.85 -6.93
C GLU A 45 8.25 -4.39 -6.39
N ASP A 46 7.78 -3.21 -6.81
CA ASP A 46 6.48 -2.68 -6.36
C ASP A 46 5.31 -3.55 -6.86
N GLU A 47 5.36 -4.04 -8.10
CA GLU A 47 4.36 -4.97 -8.65
C GLU A 47 4.38 -6.32 -7.93
N LEU A 48 5.58 -6.86 -7.67
CA LEU A 48 5.73 -8.12 -6.94
C LEU A 48 5.19 -8.01 -5.52
N LEU A 49 5.51 -6.92 -4.81
CA LEU A 49 5.03 -6.67 -3.45
C LEU A 49 3.51 -6.45 -3.40
N ARG A 50 2.92 -5.83 -4.43
CA ARG A 50 1.46 -5.68 -4.55
C ARG A 50 0.78 -7.02 -4.82
N ALA A 51 1.32 -7.81 -5.76
CA ALA A 51 0.80 -9.14 -6.07
C ALA A 51 0.86 -10.08 -4.86
N ALA A 52 1.91 -9.98 -4.04
CA ALA A 52 2.05 -10.72 -2.79
C ALA A 52 1.18 -10.19 -1.63
N GLY A 53 0.43 -9.10 -1.82
CA GLY A 53 -0.38 -8.48 -0.76
C GLY A 53 0.44 -7.79 0.34
N LEU A 54 1.76 -7.73 0.20
CA LEU A 54 2.69 -7.10 1.14
C LEU A 54 2.64 -5.57 1.06
N ARG A 55 2.16 -5.03 -0.07
CA ARG A 55 2.04 -3.59 -0.30
C ARG A 55 0.64 -3.26 -0.84
N LYS A 56 -0.12 -2.46 -0.09
CA LYS A 56 -1.45 -1.99 -0.51
C LYS A 56 -1.31 -0.75 -1.39
N ALA A 57 -2.14 -0.67 -2.43
CA ALA A 57 -2.31 0.58 -3.17
C ALA A 57 -2.78 1.68 -2.20
N ARG A 58 -2.06 2.79 -2.13
CA ARG A 58 -2.52 3.96 -1.39
C ARG A 58 -3.78 4.48 -2.09
N LYS A 59 -4.89 4.56 -1.36
CA LYS A 59 -6.07 5.28 -1.86
C LYS A 59 -5.64 6.72 -2.16
N PRO A 60 -5.98 7.28 -3.34
CA PRO A 60 -5.72 8.69 -3.60
C PRO A 60 -6.33 9.51 -2.46
N ARG A 61 -5.54 10.40 -1.85
CA ARG A 61 -6.07 11.35 -0.89
C ARG A 61 -7.08 12.22 -1.65
N ALA A 62 -8.29 12.36 -1.12
CA ALA A 62 -9.28 13.24 -1.70
C ALA A 62 -8.66 14.63 -1.87
N GLN A 63 -8.78 15.20 -3.06
CA GLN A 63 -8.26 16.53 -3.36
C GLN A 63 -8.87 17.53 -2.38
N ALA A 64 -8.06 18.49 -1.93
CA ALA A 64 -8.57 19.55 -1.07
C ALA A 64 -9.59 20.39 -1.85
N LYS A 65 -10.77 20.56 -1.30
CA LYS A 65 -11.81 21.43 -1.86
C LYS A 65 -11.72 22.83 -1.26
N TYR A 66 -11.32 22.90 0.01
CA TYR A 66 -11.22 24.14 0.78
C TYR A 66 -9.80 24.36 1.29
N TYR A 67 -9.34 25.62 1.29
CA TYR A 67 -8.03 26.08 1.73
C TYR A 67 -8.12 27.35 2.56
N ASP A 68 -7.37 27.42 3.64
CA ASP A 68 -7.22 28.61 4.48
C ASP A 68 -5.93 29.37 4.12
N PRO A 69 -6.04 30.56 3.50
CA PRO A 69 -4.86 31.39 3.17
C PRO A 69 -4.07 31.84 4.41
N SER A 70 -4.72 31.92 5.57
CA SER A 70 -4.10 32.46 6.78
C SER A 70 -3.30 31.40 7.57
N SER A 71 -3.72 30.13 7.51
CA SER A 71 -3.08 29.05 8.26
C SER A 71 -2.49 27.93 7.38
N GLY A 72 -2.70 27.99 6.06
CA GLY A 72 -2.25 26.98 5.10
C GLY A 72 -2.97 25.64 5.21
N LYS A 73 -4.04 25.55 6.01
CA LYS A 73 -4.81 24.32 6.24
C LYS A 73 -5.72 24.03 5.07
N GLN A 74 -5.90 22.76 4.76
CA GLN A 74 -6.72 22.28 3.65
C GLN A 74 -7.74 21.24 4.12
N TRP A 75 -8.91 21.21 3.49
CA TRP A 75 -9.96 20.24 3.77
C TRP A 75 -10.61 19.76 2.46
N SER A 76 -10.70 18.45 2.30
CA SER A 76 -11.28 17.83 1.09
C SER A 76 -12.80 17.91 1.01
N GLY A 77 -13.46 18.40 2.07
CA GLY A 77 -14.93 18.32 2.20
C GLY A 77 -15.43 16.93 2.63
N PHE A 78 -14.54 15.93 2.73
CA PHE A 78 -14.86 14.62 3.28
C PHE A 78 -14.53 14.57 4.78
N GLY A 79 -15.43 13.98 5.58
CA GLY A 79 -15.27 13.81 7.03
C GLY A 79 -15.74 15.03 7.85
N PRO A 80 -15.43 15.05 9.16
CA PRO A 80 -15.88 16.12 10.05
C PRO A 80 -15.26 17.47 9.66
N ARG A 81 -16.08 18.51 9.71
CA ARG A 81 -15.67 19.89 9.40
C ARG A 81 -14.58 20.33 10.39
N PRO A 82 -13.43 20.83 9.92
CA PRO A 82 -12.34 21.23 10.80
C PRO A 82 -12.65 22.53 11.54
N LYS A 83 -12.05 22.70 12.73
CA LYS A 83 -12.29 23.87 13.62
C LYS A 83 -12.06 25.22 12.93
N TRP A 84 -11.09 25.31 12.01
CA TRP A 84 -10.79 26.55 11.29
C TRP A 84 -11.90 26.97 10.32
N LEU A 85 -12.80 26.06 9.94
CA LEU A 85 -14.02 26.36 9.20
C LEU A 85 -15.24 26.52 10.11
N GLY A 86 -15.15 26.30 11.43
CA GLY A 86 -16.30 26.40 12.33
C GLY A 86 -16.95 27.79 12.29
N GLY A 87 -18.25 27.87 12.00
CA GLY A 87 -19.01 29.13 11.95
C GLY A 87 -18.69 30.08 10.78
N LYS A 88 -17.84 29.67 9.83
CA LYS A 88 -17.48 30.47 8.64
C LYS A 88 -18.29 30.04 7.40
N ASN A 89 -18.40 30.89 6.38
CA ASN A 89 -18.92 30.45 5.09
C ASN A 89 -17.88 29.56 4.38
N LEU A 90 -18.30 28.46 3.78
CA LEU A 90 -17.43 27.51 3.07
C LEU A 90 -16.94 28.06 1.73
N ASP A 91 -17.77 28.85 1.06
CA ASP A 91 -17.49 29.37 -0.28
C ASP A 91 -16.27 30.29 -0.31
N ASP A 92 -16.00 31.00 0.80
CA ASP A 92 -14.86 31.91 0.96
C ASP A 92 -13.51 31.16 0.95
N TYR A 93 -13.52 29.86 1.21
CA TYR A 93 -12.32 29.03 1.31
C TYR A 93 -12.20 28.04 0.15
N LEU A 94 -13.08 28.10 -0.86
CA LEU A 94 -13.08 27.17 -1.98
C LEU A 94 -11.86 27.42 -2.89
N ILE A 95 -11.08 26.36 -3.17
CA ILE A 95 -9.86 26.45 -4.00
C ILE A 95 -10.22 26.74 -5.47
N GLU A 96 -11.27 26.10 -5.98
CA GLU A 96 -11.88 26.42 -7.26
C GLU A 96 -12.94 27.50 -7.07
N ARG A 97 -12.52 28.74 -6.81
CA ARG A 97 -13.45 29.87 -6.89
C ARG A 97 -13.97 29.91 -8.32
N ALA A 98 -15.21 29.47 -8.55
CA ALA A 98 -15.90 29.70 -9.81
C ALA A 98 -15.76 31.19 -10.12
N ALA A 99 -15.02 31.51 -11.19
CA ALA A 99 -14.75 32.90 -11.56
C ALA A 99 -16.09 33.59 -11.71
N LYS A 100 -16.43 34.49 -10.79
CA LYS A 100 -17.69 35.23 -10.85
C LYS A 100 -17.65 36.04 -12.15
N PRO A 101 -18.50 35.74 -13.16
CA PRO A 101 -18.56 36.56 -14.37
C PRO A 101 -18.96 37.97 -13.92
N TRP A 102 -18.20 38.96 -14.36
CA TRP A 102 -18.31 40.33 -13.89
C TRP A 102 -19.52 41.09 -14.48
N TRP A 103 -20.43 40.42 -15.21
CA TRP A 103 -21.49 41.09 -15.97
C TRP A 103 -22.80 41.25 -15.17
N PRO A 104 -23.35 42.49 -15.06
CA PRO A 104 -24.70 42.73 -14.57
C PRO A 104 -25.67 42.96 -15.75
N GLY A 105 -26.70 42.14 -15.86
CA GLY A 105 -27.86 42.34 -16.73
C GLY A 105 -28.80 41.14 -16.59
N GLU A 106 -30.08 41.25 -16.29
CA GLU A 106 -31.02 42.37 -16.19
C GLU A 106 -32.00 42.04 -15.05
N ASP A 107 -32.34 43.04 -14.24
CA ASP A 107 -33.67 43.07 -13.61
C ASP A 107 -34.67 43.42 -14.73
N ALA A 108 -35.56 42.48 -15.05
CA ALA A 108 -36.81 42.71 -15.76
C ALA A 108 -37.89 41.77 -15.19
#